data_AF-A0A1I2AGI6-F1
#
_entry.id   AF-A0A1I2AGI6-F1
#
_cell.length_a   1.000
_cell.length_b   1.000
_cell.length_c   1.000
_cell.angle_alpha   90.00
_cell.angle_beta   90.00
_cell.angle_gamma   90.00
#
_symmetry.space_group_name_H-M   'P 1'
#
loop_
_entity.id
_entity.type
_entity.pdbx_description
1 polymer ?
#
loop_
_entity_poly.entity_id
_entity_poly.type
_entity_poly.pdbx_seq_one_letter_code
_entity_poly.pdbx_strand_id
1 'polypeptide(L)' 'MQKRLGVKVFYNDGDTSHTRFNGTAEEAEEYFVGTPFNFGWCDGKEIFKTCVKIETYE' A
#
# COMPACT_ATOMS: atom_id res chain seq x y z
N MET A 1 -2.52 20.72 12.54
CA MET A 1 -2.81 19.95 11.31
C MET A 1 -2.09 18.62 11.43
N GLN A 2 -2.79 17.50 11.34
CA GLN A 2 -2.14 16.18 11.34
C GLN A 2 -1.35 16.05 10.02
N LYS A 3 -0.03 15.85 10.09
CA LYS A 3 0.84 15.74 8.91
C LYS A 3 0.43 14.47 8.14
N ARG A 4 0.12 14.60 6.85
CA ARG A 4 -0.19 13.46 5.98
C ARG A 4 1.08 13.00 5.30
N LEU A 5 1.41 11.72 5.44
CA LEU A 5 2.57 11.11 4.80
C LEU A 5 2.16 10.63 3.41
N GLY A 6 2.96 10.95 2.40
CA GLY A 6 2.87 10.28 1.09
C GLY A 6 3.46 8.88 1.21
N VAL A 7 2.77 7.88 0.67
CA VAL A 7 3.21 6.48 0.70
C VAL A 7 3.16 5.91 -0.70
N LYS A 8 4.28 5.36 -1.16
CA LYS A 8 4.37 4.50 -2.33
C LYS A 8 4.38 3.05 -1.87
N VAL A 9 3.40 2.28 -2.32
CA VAL A 9 3.23 0.85 -1.99
C VAL A 9 3.77 0.02 -3.14
N PHE A 10 4.57 -1.00 -2.83
CA PHE A 10 5.11 -1.96 -3.80
C PHE A 10 4.49 -3.32 -3.56
N TYR A 11 3.97 -3.94 -4.61
CA TYR A 11 3.28 -5.23 -4.54
C TYR A 11 4.16 -6.39 -5.04
N ASN A 12 3.80 -7.60 -4.64
CA ASN A 12 4.52 -8.84 -4.94
C ASN A 12 4.59 -9.18 -6.45
N ASP A 13 3.73 -8.60 -7.27
CA ASP A 13 3.72 -8.79 -8.73
C ASP A 13 4.45 -7.68 -9.50
N GLY A 14 5.08 -6.74 -8.79
CA GLY A 14 5.83 -5.63 -9.37
C GLY A 14 5.02 -4.34 -9.55
N ASP A 15 3.71 -4.36 -9.30
CA ASP A 15 2.89 -3.15 -9.34
C ASP A 15 3.25 -2.18 -8.22
N THR A 16 2.88 -0.92 -8.42
CA THR A 16 2.97 0.10 -7.39
C THR A 16 1.73 0.97 -7.33
N SER A 17 1.43 1.53 -6.15
CA SER A 17 0.39 2.55 -5.97
C SER A 17 0.91 3.70 -5.13
N HIS A 18 0.28 4.87 -5.25
CA HIS A 18 0.55 6.03 -4.43
C HIS A 18 -0.69 6.39 -3.62
N THR A 19 -0.51 6.58 -2.31
CA THR A 19 -1.59 6.94 -1.40
C THR A 19 -1.08 7.91 -0.33
N ARG A 20 -2.01 8.37 0.53
CA ARG A 20 -1.69 9.16 1.72
C ARG A 20 -2.05 8.38 2.96
N PHE A 21 -1.25 8.53 4.00
CA PHE A 21 -1.47 7.92 5.29
C PHE A 21 -1.56 8.99 6.39
N ASN A 22 -2.50 8.82 7.31
CA ASN A 22 -2.65 9.68 8.47
C ASN A 22 -1.98 8.99 9.66
N GLY A 23 -0.68 9.18 9.83
CA GLY A 23 0.09 8.53 10.88
C GLY A 23 1.60 8.66 10.66
N THR A 24 2.38 7.89 11.42
CA THR A 24 3.84 7.80 11.29
C THR A 24 4.25 6.86 10.15
N ALA A 25 5.54 6.86 9.81
CA ALA A 25 6.09 5.88 8.86
C ALA A 25 6.03 4.45 9.40
N GLU A 26 6.22 4.25 10.71
CA GLU A 26 6.16 2.94 11.34
C GLU A 26 4.72 2.39 11.33
N GLU A 27 3.73 3.23 11.65
CA GLU A 27 2.30 2.87 11.56
C GLU A 27 1.90 2.54 10.10
N ALA A 28 2.48 3.25 9.12
CA ALA A 28 2.27 2.93 7.72
C ALA A 28 2.87 1.56 7.37
N GLU A 29 4.11 1.28 7.80
CA GLU A 29 4.77 -0.01 7.53
C GLU A 29 3.97 -1.18 8.10
N GLU A 30 3.52 -1.06 9.36
CA GLU A 30 2.66 -2.05 10.03
C GLU A 30 1.32 -2.25 9.30
N TYR A 31 0.71 -1.18 8.80
CA TYR A 31 -0.58 -1.25 8.10
C TYR A 31 -0.45 -1.90 6.71
N PHE A 32 0.60 -1.55 5.96
CA PHE A 32 0.73 -1.94 4.56
C PHE A 32 1.46 -3.28 4.38
N VAL A 33 2.64 -3.47 4.97
CA VAL A 33 3.52 -4.59 4.60
C VAL A 33 2.93 -5.93 5.04
N GLY A 34 2.82 -6.87 4.09
CA GLY A 34 2.20 -8.18 4.31
C GLY A 34 0.67 -8.19 4.14
N THR A 35 0.02 -7.03 4.07
CA THR A 35 -1.43 -6.92 3.89
C THR A 35 -1.83 -7.20 2.42
N PRO A 36 -2.81 -8.08 2.17
CA PRO A 36 -3.39 -8.26 0.84
C PRO A 36 -4.42 -7.14 0.54
N PHE A 37 -4.28 -6.51 -0.62
CA PHE A 37 -5.19 -5.48 -1.12
C PHE A 37 -6.01 -6.01 -2.29
N ASN A 38 -7.32 -5.74 -2.30
CA ASN A 38 -8.21 -6.07 -3.40
C ASN A 38 -8.02 -5.04 -4.53
N PHE A 39 -7.66 -5.54 -5.72
CA PHE A 39 -7.41 -4.76 -6.94
C PHE A 39 -8.56 -4.88 -7.96
N GLY A 40 -9.70 -5.42 -7.54
CA GLY A 40 -10.88 -5.61 -8.35
C GLY A 40 -10.98 -7.03 -8.91
N TRP A 41 -11.62 -7.14 -10.08
CA TRP A 41 -12.01 -8.39 -10.69
C TRP A 41 -11.48 -8.47 -12.13
N CYS A 42 -10.80 -9.56 -12.48
CA CYS A 42 -10.27 -9.81 -13.82
C CYS A 42 -10.46 -11.29 -14.18
N ASP A 43 -10.87 -11.57 -15.43
CA ASP A 43 -11.07 -12.94 -15.96
C ASP A 43 -11.89 -13.87 -15.04
N GLY A 44 -12.97 -13.33 -14.44
CA GLY A 44 -13.86 -14.12 -13.60
C GLY A 44 -13.34 -14.38 -12.18
N LYS A 45 -12.28 -13.69 -11.73
CA LYS A 45 -11.67 -13.87 -10.40
C LYS A 45 -11.33 -12.53 -9.73
N GLU A 46 -11.40 -12.50 -8.40
CA GLU A 46 -10.83 -11.40 -7.63
C GLU A 46 -9.30 -11.39 -7.74
N ILE A 47 -8.74 -10.20 -7.87
CA ILE A 47 -7.30 -9.99 -7.90
C ILE A 47 -6.88 -9.40 -6.55
N PHE A 48 -6.07 -10.13 -5.82
CA PHE A 48 -5.44 -9.66 -4.59
C PHE A 48 -3.93 -9.51 -4.80
N LYS A 49 -3.39 -8.41 -4.27
CA LYS A 49 -1.95 -8.11 -4.33
C LYS A 49 -1.43 -7.86 -2.93
N THR A 50 -0.33 -8.50 -2.58
CA THR A 50 0.27 -8.36 -1.25
C THR A 50 1.35 -7.29 -1.31
N CYS A 51 1.26 -6.30 -0.43
CA CYS A 51 2.33 -5.31 -0.28
C CYS A 51 3.58 -5.97 0.30
N VAL A 52 4.73 -5.72 -0.32
CA VAL A 52 6.04 -6.25 0.09
C VAL A 52 6.98 -5.20 0.65
N LYS A 53 6.73 -3.91 0.34
CA LYS A 53 7.53 -2.78 0.77
C LYS A 53 6.72 -1.49 0.64
N ILE A 54 7.02 -0.51 1.49
CA ILE A 54 6.62 0.88 1.28
C ILE A 54 7.83 1.82 1.17
N GLU A 55 7.62 2.97 0.54
CA GLU A 55 8.49 4.15 0.62
C GLU A 55 7.65 5.36 1.01
N THR A 56 8.14 6.16 1.96
CA THR A 56 7.43 7.32 2.50
C THR A 56 8.06 8.63 2.05
N TYR A 57 7.25 9.66 1.85
CA TYR A 57 7.69 11.00 1.42
C TYR A 57 6.80 12.10 2.02
N GLU A 58 7.36 13.31 2.14
CA GLU A 58 6.67 14.50 2.67
C GLU A 58 5.86 15.25 1.61
#